data_AF-A0A819WLA3-F1
#
_entry.id   AF-A0A819WLA3-F1
#
_cell.length_a   1.000
_cell.length_b   1.000
_cell.length_c   1.000
_cell.angle_alpha   90.00
_cell.angle_beta   90.00
_cell.angle_gamma   90.00
#
_symmetry.space_group_name_H-M   'P 1'
#
loop_
_entity.id
_entity.type
_entity.pdbx_description
1 polymer ?
#
loop_
_entity_poly.entity_id
_entity_poly.type
_entity_poly.pdbx_seq_one_letter_code
_entity_poly.pdbx_strand_id
1 'polypeptide(L)'
;MKRNIFSLFRHAKINLSNLCNKQQQQRSIRTSTYNFASVEEQVKEQQKRNEEVQDMPELVRDFLDPAEFYRQVKNICGINFFCGVPDSLLKDFCAYITANVPSSHHIITVNEGSAIGLACGSYMGTGQPSLVYLQNSGLGNIVNPIMSLAAPGVYSLPMLLLIGWRGEPGKRDEPQHRIQGPATPGILGK
;
A
#
# COMPACT_ATOMS: atom_id res chain seq x y z
N MET A 1 -44.49 11.29 2.32
CA MET A 1 -44.47 12.08 1.06
C MET A 1 -43.01 12.16 0.58
N LYS A 2 -42.78 11.86 -0.71
CA LYS A 2 -41.52 11.36 -1.30
C LYS A 2 -40.35 12.36 -1.20
N ARG A 3 -39.22 11.97 -0.58
CA ARG A 3 -37.93 12.67 -0.75
C ARG A 3 -37.38 12.35 -2.14
N ASN A 4 -37.09 13.41 -2.87
CA ASN A 4 -36.90 13.45 -4.32
C ASN A 4 -35.51 12.91 -4.70
N ILE A 5 -35.45 11.79 -5.43
CA ILE A 5 -34.20 11.12 -5.87
C ILE A 5 -33.37 11.98 -6.85
N PHE A 6 -33.92 13.12 -7.30
CA PHE A 6 -33.28 14.06 -8.20
C PHE A 6 -32.20 14.95 -7.56
N SER A 7 -32.04 14.96 -6.22
CA SER A 7 -30.97 15.73 -5.57
C SER A 7 -29.58 15.08 -5.72
N LEU A 8 -29.50 13.78 -6.02
CA LEU A 8 -28.22 13.06 -6.10
C LEU A 8 -27.49 13.23 -7.44
N PHE A 9 -28.13 13.79 -8.46
CA PHE A 9 -27.58 13.90 -9.82
C PHE A 9 -26.99 15.29 -10.16
N ARG A 10 -26.86 16.21 -9.19
CA ARG A 10 -26.36 17.57 -9.46
C ARG A 10 -24.85 17.67 -9.75
N HIS A 11 -24.04 16.65 -9.43
CA HIS A 11 -22.58 16.70 -9.66
C HIS A 11 -22.08 15.86 -10.84
N ALA A 12 -22.97 15.20 -11.59
CA ALA A 12 -22.60 14.42 -12.78
C ALA A 12 -23.33 14.93 -14.04
N LYS A 13 -23.21 16.22 -14.36
CA LYS A 13 -23.51 16.72 -15.71
C LYS A 13 -22.25 16.59 -16.57
N ILE A 14 -21.96 15.36 -17.01
CA ILE A 14 -21.05 15.14 -18.14
C ILE A 14 -21.80 15.54 -19.40
N ASN A 15 -21.36 16.63 -20.03
CA ASN A 15 -21.95 17.22 -21.22
C ASN A 15 -21.58 16.35 -22.46
N LEU A 16 -22.38 15.32 -22.73
CA LEU A 16 -22.15 14.31 -23.78
C LEU A 16 -22.14 14.86 -25.22
N SER A 17 -22.68 16.07 -25.46
CA SER A 17 -22.62 16.71 -26.78
C SER A 17 -21.21 17.26 -27.12
N ASN A 18 -20.39 17.57 -26.11
CA ASN A 18 -19.01 17.99 -26.31
C ASN A 18 -18.03 16.82 -26.53
N LEU A 19 -18.42 15.59 -26.20
CA LEU A 19 -17.59 14.41 -26.41
C LEU A 19 -17.56 13.98 -27.88
N CYS A 20 -18.69 14.13 -28.59
CA CYS A 20 -18.81 13.73 -30.00
C CYS A 20 -18.07 14.68 -30.96
N ASN A 21 -18.15 16.00 -30.72
CA ASN A 21 -17.45 16.99 -31.55
C ASN A 21 -15.94 17.08 -31.26
N LYS A 22 -15.49 16.79 -30.04
CA LYS A 22 -14.04 16.70 -29.74
C LYS A 22 -13.38 15.47 -30.37
N GLN A 23 -14.12 14.39 -30.61
CA GLN A 23 -13.58 13.21 -31.29
C GLN A 23 -13.38 13.39 -32.80
N GLN A 24 -14.09 14.32 -33.45
CA GLN A 24 -13.86 14.63 -34.86
C GLN A 24 -12.78 15.70 -35.08
N GLN A 25 -12.56 16.60 -34.12
CA GLN A 25 -11.54 17.66 -34.24
C GLN A 25 -10.13 17.25 -33.74
N GLN A 26 -10.01 16.11 -33.04
CA GLN A 26 -8.73 15.48 -32.66
C GLN A 26 -8.16 14.50 -33.69
N ARG A 27 -8.78 14.36 -34.88
CA ARG A 27 -8.22 13.53 -35.98
C ARG A 27 -7.09 14.21 -36.76
N SER A 28 -6.74 15.45 -36.45
CA SER A 28 -5.44 16.03 -36.84
C SER A 28 -4.45 15.81 -35.71
N ILE A 29 -4.02 14.55 -35.56
CA ILE A 29 -2.89 14.19 -34.71
C ILE A 29 -1.68 14.88 -35.33
N ARG A 30 -1.21 15.97 -34.70
CA ARG A 30 0.21 16.32 -34.80
C ARG A 30 0.97 15.15 -34.21
N THR A 31 1.48 14.29 -35.07
CA THR A 31 2.42 13.24 -34.71
C THR A 31 3.70 13.93 -34.24
N SER A 32 3.76 14.33 -32.97
CA SER A 32 5.03 14.46 -32.29
C SER A 32 5.56 13.03 -32.23
N THR A 33 6.44 12.67 -33.15
CA THR A 33 7.22 11.44 -33.11
C THR A 33 8.06 11.46 -31.83
N TYR A 34 7.46 11.08 -30.71
CA TYR A 34 8.22 10.61 -29.55
C TYR A 34 8.84 9.30 -30.00
N ASN A 35 10.15 9.33 -30.20
CA ASN A 35 10.96 8.13 -30.40
C ASN A 35 10.86 7.31 -29.10
N PHE A 36 9.86 6.45 -29.00
CA PHE A 36 9.86 5.41 -27.99
C PHE A 36 10.99 4.46 -28.35
N ALA A 37 11.95 4.30 -27.42
CA ALA A 37 13.03 3.33 -27.57
C ALA A 37 12.43 1.97 -27.95
N SER A 38 13.05 1.27 -28.88
CA SER A 38 12.65 -0.08 -29.25
C SER A 38 12.63 -0.98 -28.02
N VAL A 39 11.80 -2.02 -28.03
CA VAL A 39 11.72 -3.00 -26.92
C VAL A 39 13.11 -3.57 -26.60
N GLU A 40 13.94 -3.78 -27.63
CA GLU A 40 15.31 -4.28 -27.49
C GLU A 40 16.24 -3.28 -26.79
N GLU A 41 16.11 -1.98 -27.08
CA GLU A 41 16.83 -0.93 -26.37
C GLU A 41 16.38 -0.83 -24.91
N GLN A 42 15.07 -0.91 -24.65
CA GLN A 42 14.54 -0.90 -23.28
C GLN A 42 15.05 -2.10 -22.46
N VAL A 43 15.12 -3.29 -23.07
CA VAL A 43 15.65 -4.51 -22.44
C VAL A 43 17.15 -4.38 -22.17
N LYS A 44 17.95 -3.88 -23.13
CA LYS A 44 19.39 -3.64 -22.92
C LYS A 44 19.65 -2.62 -21.82
N GLU A 45 18.86 -1.55 -21.79
CA GLU A 45 18.97 -0.53 -20.75
C GLU A 45 18.58 -1.07 -19.37
N GLN A 46 17.58 -1.95 -19.30
CA GLN A 46 17.22 -2.66 -18.07
C GLN A 46 18.33 -3.60 -17.60
N GLN A 47 18.96 -4.34 -18.52
CA GLN A 47 20.09 -5.22 -18.22
C GLN A 47 21.28 -4.44 -17.67
N LYS A 48 21.66 -3.33 -18.32
CA LYS A 48 22.71 -2.43 -17.85
C LYS A 48 22.40 -1.87 -16.46
N ARG A 49 21.16 -1.42 -16.22
CA ARG A 49 20.70 -0.95 -14.90
C ARG A 49 20.76 -2.03 -13.84
N ASN A 50 20.68 -3.32 -14.19
CA ASN A 50 20.78 -4.43 -13.25
C ASN A 50 22.25 -4.75 -12.93
N GLU A 51 23.15 -4.58 -13.88
CA GLU A 51 24.61 -4.79 -13.71
C GLU A 51 25.25 -3.69 -12.84
N GLU A 52 24.87 -2.42 -13.04
CA GLU A 52 25.38 -1.27 -12.25
C GLU A 52 25.06 -1.33 -10.74
N VAL A 53 24.18 -2.24 -10.32
CA VAL A 53 23.74 -2.42 -8.92
C VAL A 53 24.70 -3.29 -8.10
N GLN A 54 25.71 -3.90 -8.75
CA GLN A 54 26.55 -4.94 -8.15
C GLN A 54 27.20 -4.58 -6.80
N ASP A 55 27.42 -3.29 -6.50
CA ASP A 55 28.15 -2.83 -5.30
C ASP A 55 27.27 -2.27 -4.16
N MET A 56 25.98 -2.62 -4.08
CA MET A 56 25.21 -2.39 -2.85
C MET A 56 25.34 -3.58 -1.90
N PRO A 57 25.61 -3.34 -0.60
CA PRO A 57 25.65 -4.43 0.37
C PRO A 57 24.33 -5.20 0.33
N GLU A 58 24.45 -6.51 0.20
CA GLU A 58 23.34 -7.43 0.43
C GLU A 58 22.77 -7.17 1.82
N LEU A 59 21.47 -7.38 1.99
CA LEU A 59 20.74 -7.22 3.26
C LEU A 59 21.60 -7.69 4.45
N VAL A 60 22.27 -6.76 5.12
CA VAL A 60 22.52 -6.91 6.54
C VAL A 60 21.11 -6.93 7.11
N ARG A 61 20.63 -8.13 7.44
CA ARG A 61 19.33 -8.28 8.08
C ARG A 61 19.45 -7.61 9.44
N ASP A 62 19.03 -6.36 9.51
CA ASP A 62 18.75 -5.66 10.74
C ASP A 62 17.52 -6.35 11.36
N PHE A 63 17.73 -7.54 11.93
CA PHE A 63 16.67 -8.43 12.34
C PHE A 63 15.87 -7.77 13.46
N LEU A 64 14.60 -7.50 13.16
CA LEU A 64 13.57 -7.42 14.17
C LEU A 64 13.39 -8.84 14.74
N ASP A 65 13.79 -9.10 15.99
CA ASP A 65 13.42 -10.35 16.65
C ASP A 65 11.89 -10.42 16.74
N PRO A 66 11.22 -11.35 16.03
CA PRO A 66 9.77 -11.45 16.01
C PRO A 66 9.15 -11.59 17.40
N ALA A 67 9.83 -12.32 18.28
CA ALA A 67 9.35 -12.59 19.63
C ALA A 67 9.40 -11.33 20.50
N GLU A 68 10.52 -10.61 20.45
CA GLU A 68 10.67 -9.35 21.17
C GLU A 68 9.70 -8.30 20.64
N PHE A 69 9.60 -8.12 19.33
CA PHE A 69 8.65 -7.16 18.76
C PHE A 69 7.20 -7.50 19.11
N TYR A 70 6.80 -8.77 19.01
CA TYR A 70 5.47 -9.20 19.44
C TYR A 70 5.20 -8.87 20.92
N ARG A 71 6.17 -9.15 21.82
CA ARG A 71 6.05 -8.81 23.24
C ARG A 71 5.83 -7.31 23.44
N GLN A 72 6.61 -6.48 22.75
CA GLN A 72 6.52 -5.02 22.86
C GLN A 72 5.17 -4.51 22.35
N VAL A 73 4.73 -4.97 21.18
CA VAL A 73 3.41 -4.62 20.61
C VAL A 73 2.27 -5.01 21.55
N LYS A 74 2.34 -6.19 22.16
CA LYS A 74 1.31 -6.67 23.09
C LYS A 74 1.31 -5.90 24.41
N ASN A 75 2.48 -5.73 25.02
CA ASN A 75 2.59 -5.20 26.38
C ASN A 75 2.53 -3.68 26.44
N ILE A 76 3.10 -2.98 25.45
CA ILE A 76 3.11 -1.51 25.41
C ILE A 76 1.87 -0.97 24.70
N CYS A 77 1.54 -1.53 23.54
CA CYS A 77 0.44 -1.00 22.72
C CYS A 77 -0.91 -1.65 23.01
N GLY A 78 -0.96 -2.74 23.80
CA GLY A 78 -2.20 -3.45 24.11
C GLY A 78 -2.82 -4.16 22.90
N ILE A 79 -2.04 -4.40 21.85
CA ILE A 79 -2.55 -4.96 20.60
C ILE A 79 -2.54 -6.49 20.67
N ASN A 80 -3.71 -7.09 20.47
CA ASN A 80 -3.89 -8.55 20.46
C ASN A 80 -4.47 -9.07 19.13
N PHE A 81 -4.82 -8.19 18.19
CA PHE A 81 -5.39 -8.53 16.90
C PHE A 81 -4.45 -8.10 15.77
N PHE A 82 -4.20 -9.02 14.84
CA PHE A 82 -3.24 -8.87 13.75
C PHE A 82 -3.94 -9.20 12.43
N CYS A 83 -3.81 -8.33 11.43
CA CYS A 83 -4.31 -8.63 10.10
C CYS A 83 -3.46 -7.99 9.01
N GLY A 84 -3.54 -8.48 7.78
CA GLY A 84 -2.69 -7.94 6.73
C GLY A 84 -2.48 -8.84 5.53
N VAL A 85 -1.61 -8.36 4.64
CA VAL A 85 -1.16 -9.09 3.44
C VAL A 85 0.30 -9.50 3.65
N PRO A 86 0.66 -10.79 3.47
CA PRO A 86 2.01 -11.27 3.71
C PRO A 86 3.06 -10.59 2.83
N ASP A 87 4.23 -10.33 3.40
CA ASP A 87 5.41 -9.79 2.72
C ASP A 87 6.66 -10.60 3.11
N SER A 88 7.59 -10.75 2.18
CA SER A 88 8.84 -11.51 2.38
C SER A 88 9.77 -10.89 3.44
N LEU A 89 9.79 -9.55 3.63
CA LEU A 89 10.59 -8.94 4.71
C LEU A 89 9.94 -9.19 6.07
N LEU A 90 8.61 -9.28 6.10
CA LEU A 90 7.82 -9.55 7.31
C LEU A 90 7.58 -11.05 7.57
N LYS A 91 8.16 -11.95 6.76
CA LYS A 91 7.86 -13.39 6.82
C LYS A 91 8.10 -14.01 8.20
N ASP A 92 9.20 -13.63 8.86
CA ASP A 92 9.60 -14.21 10.14
C ASP A 92 8.63 -13.76 11.25
N PHE A 93 8.15 -12.52 11.19
CA PHE A 93 7.10 -12.01 12.05
C PHE A 93 5.74 -12.67 11.77
N CYS A 94 5.35 -12.79 10.51
CA CYS A 94 4.10 -13.44 10.11
C CYS A 94 4.05 -14.90 10.56
N ALA A 95 5.16 -15.63 10.41
CA ALA A 95 5.29 -17.01 10.90
C ALA A 95 5.18 -17.07 12.43
N TYR A 96 5.83 -16.14 13.14
CA TYR A 96 5.77 -16.07 14.60
C TYR A 96 4.34 -15.85 15.11
N ILE A 97 3.60 -14.85 14.57
CA ILE A 97 2.22 -14.61 15.00
C ILE A 97 1.30 -15.78 14.64
N THR A 98 1.48 -16.41 13.47
CA THR A 98 0.70 -17.59 13.07
C THR A 98 0.86 -18.74 14.07
N ALA A 99 2.07 -18.91 14.62
CA ALA A 99 2.37 -19.98 15.57
C ALA A 99 1.93 -19.67 17.02
N ASN A 100 1.83 -18.39 17.40
CA ASN A 100 1.65 -17.97 18.80
C ASN A 100 0.32 -17.26 19.08
N VAL A 101 -0.47 -16.94 18.06
CA VAL A 101 -1.74 -16.21 18.18
C VAL A 101 -2.88 -17.12 17.70
N PRO A 102 -4.03 -17.17 18.41
CA PRO A 102 -5.19 -17.91 17.93
C PRO A 102 -5.60 -17.44 16.53
N SER A 103 -6.06 -18.36 15.68
CA SER A 103 -6.48 -18.03 14.31
C SER A 103 -7.60 -16.98 14.24
N SER A 104 -8.40 -16.83 15.29
CA SER A 104 -9.41 -15.77 15.41
C SER A 104 -8.83 -14.37 15.63
N HIS A 105 -7.55 -14.27 15.98
CA HIS A 105 -6.82 -13.02 16.28
C HIS A 105 -5.70 -12.74 15.28
N HIS A 106 -5.48 -13.61 14.29
CA HIS A 106 -4.57 -13.39 13.17
C HIS A 106 -5.25 -13.72 11.85
N ILE A 107 -5.61 -12.69 11.08
CA ILE A 107 -6.38 -12.84 9.84
C ILE A 107 -5.57 -12.35 8.64
N ILE A 108 -5.30 -13.24 7.69
CA ILE A 108 -4.74 -12.87 6.40
C ILE A 108 -5.87 -12.30 5.52
N THR A 109 -5.70 -11.08 5.01
CA THR A 109 -6.71 -10.43 4.18
C THR A 109 -6.42 -10.57 2.69
N VAL A 110 -7.46 -10.43 1.87
CA VAL A 110 -7.38 -10.54 0.40
C VAL A 110 -6.65 -9.37 -0.26
N ASN A 111 -6.59 -8.21 0.40
CA ASN A 111 -5.83 -7.03 0.01
C ASN A 111 -5.62 -6.12 1.23
N GLU A 112 -4.78 -5.09 1.07
CA GLU A 112 -4.41 -4.17 2.15
C GLU A 112 -5.57 -3.27 2.57
N GLY A 113 -6.42 -2.86 1.62
CA GLY A 113 -7.61 -2.05 1.93
C GLY A 113 -8.60 -2.78 2.84
N SER A 114 -8.81 -4.07 2.59
CA SER A 114 -9.58 -4.96 3.47
C SER A 114 -8.94 -5.13 4.83
N ALA A 115 -7.60 -5.09 4.93
CA ALA A 115 -6.90 -5.13 6.22
C ALA A 115 -7.21 -3.89 7.07
N ILE A 116 -7.20 -2.70 6.46
CA ILE A 116 -7.60 -1.46 7.14
C ILE A 116 -9.05 -1.54 7.61
N GLY A 117 -9.98 -1.95 6.73
CA GLY A 117 -11.39 -2.09 7.09
C GLY A 117 -11.62 -3.08 8.23
N LEU A 118 -10.91 -4.22 8.22
CA LEU A 118 -10.99 -5.23 9.28
C LEU A 118 -10.44 -4.70 10.61
N ALA A 119 -9.29 -4.01 10.59
CA ALA A 119 -8.73 -3.38 11.79
C ALA A 119 -9.67 -2.33 12.39
N CYS A 120 -10.28 -1.48 11.56
CA CYS A 120 -11.28 -0.51 11.98
C CYS A 120 -12.51 -1.19 12.60
N GLY A 121 -13.06 -2.21 11.94
CA GLY A 121 -14.20 -2.97 12.46
C GLY A 121 -13.89 -3.68 13.78
N SER A 122 -12.70 -4.27 13.89
CA SER A 122 -12.19 -4.88 15.13
C SER A 122 -12.13 -3.87 16.27
N TYR A 123 -11.57 -2.68 16.02
CA TYR A 123 -11.54 -1.60 17.01
C TYR A 123 -12.94 -1.15 17.43
N MET A 124 -13.86 -0.99 16.49
CA MET A 124 -15.26 -0.61 16.80
C MET A 124 -15.98 -1.66 17.67
N GLY A 125 -15.66 -2.95 17.50
CA GLY A 125 -16.24 -4.03 18.29
C GLY A 125 -15.59 -4.26 19.65
N THR A 126 -14.30 -3.95 19.80
CA THR A 126 -13.49 -4.33 20.97
C THR A 126 -12.94 -3.16 21.77
N GLY A 127 -12.85 -1.98 21.17
CA GLY A 127 -12.12 -0.83 21.72
C GLY A 127 -10.60 -0.99 21.73
N GLN A 128 -10.05 -2.08 21.17
CA GLN A 128 -8.61 -2.36 21.16
C GLN A 128 -8.02 -2.15 19.77
N PRO A 129 -6.88 -1.44 19.65
CA PRO A 129 -6.23 -1.24 18.35
C PRO A 129 -5.70 -2.55 17.80
N SER A 130 -5.62 -2.62 16.48
CA SER A 130 -5.08 -3.75 15.73
C SER A 130 -3.73 -3.40 15.10
N LEU A 131 -2.89 -4.40 14.86
CA LEU A 131 -1.71 -4.26 13.99
C LEU A 131 -2.08 -4.70 12.58
N VAL A 132 -1.85 -3.82 11.61
CA VAL A 132 -1.99 -4.09 10.19
C VAL A 132 -0.62 -4.22 9.55
N TYR A 133 -0.31 -5.37 8.96
CA TYR A 133 0.95 -5.57 8.24
C TYR A 133 0.74 -5.58 6.72
N LEU A 134 1.67 -4.97 5.99
CA LEU A 134 1.65 -4.89 4.53
C LEU A 134 3.03 -4.54 3.97
N GLN A 135 3.20 -4.68 2.65
CA GLN A 135 4.36 -4.13 1.94
C GLN A 135 4.11 -2.66 1.55
N ASN A 136 5.17 -1.87 1.38
CA ASN A 136 5.08 -0.50 0.85
C ASN A 136 4.44 -0.40 -0.55
N SER A 137 4.46 -1.48 -1.36
CA SER A 137 3.68 -1.58 -2.60
C SER A 137 2.17 -1.43 -2.42
N GLY A 138 1.66 -1.88 -1.27
CA GLY A 138 0.26 -1.79 -0.91
C GLY A 138 -0.20 -0.42 -0.41
N LEU A 139 0.71 0.55 -0.24
CA LEU A 139 0.35 1.89 0.27
C LEU A 139 -0.71 2.58 -0.58
N GLY A 140 -0.69 2.39 -1.91
CA GLY A 140 -1.72 2.91 -2.80
C GLY A 140 -3.13 2.34 -2.53
N ASN A 141 -3.19 1.06 -2.11
CA ASN A 141 -4.46 0.37 -1.85
C ASN A 141 -5.13 0.82 -0.55
N ILE A 142 -4.35 1.37 0.39
CA ILE A 142 -4.86 1.79 1.70
C ILE A 142 -5.19 3.28 1.78
N VAL A 143 -4.89 4.09 0.76
CA VAL A 143 -5.13 5.54 0.79
C VAL A 143 -6.58 5.86 1.13
N ASN A 144 -7.53 5.33 0.36
CA ASN A 144 -8.95 5.64 0.58
C ASN A 144 -9.48 5.07 1.91
N PRO A 145 -9.19 3.81 2.29
CA PRO A 145 -9.55 3.27 3.61
C PRO A 145 -8.99 4.07 4.78
N ILE A 146 -7.70 4.45 4.77
CA ILE A 146 -7.11 5.25 5.85
C ILE A 146 -7.77 6.63 5.91
N MET A 147 -7.90 7.31 4.78
CA MET A 147 -8.49 8.66 4.74
C MET A 147 -9.95 8.67 5.18
N SER A 148 -10.69 7.60 4.91
CA SER A 148 -12.12 7.50 5.24
C SER A 148 -12.39 6.97 6.65
N LEU A 149 -11.44 6.27 7.29
CA LEU A 149 -11.69 5.56 8.55
C LEU A 149 -10.71 5.92 9.68
N ALA A 150 -9.43 6.11 9.38
CA ALA A 150 -8.39 6.28 10.40
C ALA A 150 -7.93 7.74 10.56
N ALA A 151 -8.17 8.58 9.55
CA ALA A 151 -7.73 9.97 9.57
C ALA A 151 -8.33 10.76 10.76
N PRO A 152 -7.54 11.60 11.45
CA PRO A 152 -7.99 12.39 12.60
C PRO A 152 -9.20 13.30 12.35
N GLY A 153 -9.39 13.74 11.11
CA GLY A 153 -10.51 14.59 10.70
C GLY A 153 -11.80 13.83 10.40
N VAL A 154 -11.82 12.50 10.53
CA VAL A 154 -12.98 11.67 10.18
C VAL A 154 -13.44 10.84 11.36
N TYR A 155 -12.98 9.58 11.51
CA TYR A 155 -13.35 8.72 12.64
C TYR A 155 -12.20 8.47 13.61
N SER A 156 -10.95 8.81 13.24
CA SER A 156 -9.78 8.69 14.13
C SER A 156 -9.59 7.28 14.73
N LEU A 157 -9.94 6.24 13.98
CA LEU A 157 -9.84 4.86 14.47
C LEU A 157 -8.36 4.42 14.54
N PRO A 158 -7.82 4.07 15.71
CA PRO A 158 -6.41 3.81 15.88
C PRO A 158 -6.03 2.39 15.40
N MET A 159 -4.85 2.30 14.80
CA MET A 159 -4.19 1.05 14.43
C MET A 159 -2.68 1.26 14.35
N LEU A 160 -1.91 0.18 14.42
CA LEU A 160 -0.46 0.19 14.18
C LEU A 160 -0.19 -0.37 12.78
N LEU A 161 0.52 0.38 11.93
CA LEU A 161 0.96 -0.10 10.61
C LEU A 161 2.38 -0.65 10.70
N LEU A 162 2.55 -1.92 10.34
CA LEU A 162 3.86 -2.54 10.14
C LEU A 162 4.11 -2.70 8.63
N ILE A 163 4.99 -1.86 8.08
CA ILE A 163 5.20 -1.78 6.64
C ILE A 163 6.57 -2.38 6.27
N GLY A 164 6.57 -3.43 5.45
CA GLY A 164 7.78 -3.94 4.82
C GLY A 164 8.31 -2.94 3.79
N TRP A 165 9.48 -2.34 4.04
CA TRP A 165 10.08 -1.33 3.18
C TRP A 165 10.96 -1.96 2.09
N ARG A 166 10.34 -2.30 0.95
CA ARG A 166 11.07 -2.73 -0.24
C ARG A 166 11.79 -1.58 -0.93
N GLY A 167 13.01 -1.85 -1.39
CA GLY A 167 13.84 -0.88 -2.09
C GLY A 167 14.35 0.25 -1.20
N GLU A 168 14.48 0.02 0.11
CA GLU A 168 15.05 0.99 1.06
C GLU A 168 16.37 1.57 0.51
N PRO A 169 16.52 2.91 0.44
CA PRO A 169 17.75 3.52 -0.05
C PRO A 169 18.98 3.02 0.70
N GLY A 170 20.00 2.57 -0.04
CA GLY A 170 21.23 2.02 0.54
C GLY A 170 21.17 0.52 0.85
N LYS A 171 20.05 -0.16 0.60
CA LYS A 171 19.92 -1.62 0.70
C LYS A 171 19.64 -2.25 -0.66
N ARG A 172 20.28 -3.39 -0.93
CA ARG A 172 20.01 -4.18 -2.13
C ARG A 172 18.65 -4.89 -2.01
N ASP A 173 17.86 -4.79 -3.07
CA ASP A 173 16.56 -5.46 -3.22
C ASP A 173 16.32 -5.73 -4.71
N GLU A 174 15.23 -6.42 -5.04
CA GLU A 174 14.88 -6.77 -6.41
C GLU A 174 14.66 -5.53 -7.29
N PRO A 175 15.02 -5.56 -8.60
CA PRO A 175 15.00 -4.40 -9.48
C PRO A 175 13.66 -3.64 -9.52
N GLN A 176 12.54 -4.36 -9.40
CA GLN A 176 11.19 -3.78 -9.39
C GLN A 176 10.93 -2.85 -8.19
N HIS A 177 11.68 -2.98 -7.10
CA HIS A 177 11.48 -2.18 -5.89
C HIS A 177 12.22 -0.83 -5.91
N ARG A 178 13.15 -0.63 -6.87
CA ARG A 178 14.06 0.52 -6.94
C ARG A 178 13.36 1.87 -7.00
N ILE A 179 12.19 1.94 -7.64
CA ILE A 179 11.44 3.19 -7.77
C ILE A 179 10.61 3.47 -6.51
N GLN A 180 10.01 2.43 -5.94
CA GLN A 180 9.04 2.59 -4.86
C GLN A 180 9.68 2.84 -3.49
N GLY A 181 10.82 2.20 -3.23
CA GLY A 181 11.50 2.35 -1.94
C GLY A 181 11.90 3.79 -1.61
N PRO A 182 12.61 4.53 -2.49
CA PRO A 182 12.92 5.94 -2.28
C PRO A 182 11.69 6.85 -2.19
N ALA A 183 10.59 6.50 -2.85
CA ALA A 183 9.34 7.27 -2.80
C ALA A 183 8.53 7.04 -1.50
N THR A 184 8.78 5.94 -0.78
CA THR A 184 7.98 5.51 0.38
C THR A 184 7.86 6.56 1.48
N PRO A 185 8.95 7.24 1.93
CA PRO A 185 8.83 8.31 2.92
C PRO A 185 7.95 9.48 2.47
N GLY A 186 7.95 9.80 1.17
CA GLY A 186 7.10 10.85 0.62
C GLY A 186 5.61 10.50 0.65
N ILE A 187 5.26 9.21 0.58
CA ILE A 187 3.89 8.71 0.65
C ILE A 187 3.37 8.69 2.10
N LEU A 188 4.23 8.36 3.06
CA LEU A 188 3.87 8.25 4.48
C LEU A 188 3.69 9.61 5.18
N GLY A 189 4.07 10.71 4.52
CA GLY A 189 4.05 12.04 5.12
C GLY A 189 5.30 12.29 5.98
N LYS A 190 5.54 13.57 6.28
CA LYS A 190 6.58 14.04 7.20
C LYS A 190 5.97 14.40 8.55
#